data_AF-A0A8J4DQQ4-F1
#
_entry.id   AF-A0A8J4DQQ4-F1
#
_cell.length_a   1.000
_cell.length_b   1.000
_cell.length_c   1.000
_cell.angle_alpha   90.00
_cell.angle_beta   90.00
_cell.angle_gamma   90.00
#
_symmetry.space_group_name_H-M   'P 1'
#
loop_
_entity.id
_entity.type
_entity.pdbx_description
1 polymer ?
#
loop_
_entity_poly.entity_id
_entity_poly.type
_entity_poly.pdbx_seq_one_letter_code
_entity_poly.pdbx_strand_id
1 'polypeptide(L)'
;MTSAEKTPAPRGIRLHVGRFDYALDLGAEKDSVTLLAEIETAVSSGAFVSVPVLDDHGCRLTLYLNGALIDSYAVDKGLGPRPTEFS
;
A
#
# COMPACT_ATOMS: atom_id res chain seq x y z
N MET A 1 0.80 -1.88 32.58
CA MET A 1 1.29 -2.16 31.21
C MET A 1 0.06 -2.17 30.31
N THR A 2 -0.20 -1.03 29.68
CA THR A 2 -1.40 -0.81 28.86
C THR A 2 -1.16 -1.46 27.50
N SER A 3 -1.88 -2.56 27.23
CA SER A 3 -1.94 -3.15 25.90
C SER A 3 -2.45 -2.09 24.93
N ALA A 4 -1.60 -1.67 23.99
CA ALA A 4 -2.02 -0.85 22.88
C ALA A 4 -3.05 -1.65 22.09
N GLU A 5 -4.32 -1.25 22.22
CA GLU A 5 -5.41 -1.73 21.39
C GLU A 5 -5.04 -1.37 19.95
N LYS A 6 -4.54 -2.37 19.21
CA LYS A 6 -4.16 -2.23 17.81
C LYS A 6 -5.46 -2.02 17.04
N THR A 7 -5.82 -0.76 16.81
CA THR A 7 -6.97 -0.34 16.01
C THR A 7 -7.06 -1.25 14.78
N PRO A 8 -8.21 -1.91 14.53
CA PRO A 8 -8.33 -2.81 13.39
C PRO A 8 -8.07 -1.98 12.13
N ALA A 9 -7.02 -2.38 11.42
CA ALA A 9 -6.67 -1.91 10.10
C ALA A 9 -7.94 -1.75 9.23
N PRO A 10 -8.13 -0.62 8.53
CA PRO A 10 -9.26 -0.47 7.62
C PRO A 10 -9.30 -1.65 6.64
N ARG A 11 -10.49 -2.24 6.47
CA ARG A 11 -10.74 -3.34 5.53
C ARG A 11 -10.57 -2.79 4.10
N GLY A 12 -9.40 -2.99 3.50
CA GLY A 12 -9.06 -2.45 2.18
C GLY A 12 -7.73 -2.99 1.66
N ILE A 13 -7.41 -2.69 0.40
CA ILE A 13 -6.15 -3.11 -0.22
C ILE A 13 -4.99 -2.40 0.47
N ARG A 14 -3.93 -3.14 0.80
CA ARG A 14 -2.73 -2.60 1.44
C ARG A 14 -1.52 -2.71 0.54
N LEU A 15 -0.69 -1.69 0.58
CA LEU A 15 0.61 -1.65 -0.05
C LEU A 15 1.69 -1.73 1.04
N HIS A 16 2.51 -2.76 0.96
CA HIS A 16 3.69 -2.97 1.78
C HIS A 16 4.91 -2.50 0.98
N VAL A 17 5.70 -1.56 1.50
CA VAL A 17 6.95 -1.09 0.89
C VAL A 17 8.05 -1.15 1.93
N GLY A 18 8.95 -2.13 1.81
CA GLY A 18 9.93 -2.45 2.83
C GLY A 18 9.27 -2.71 4.20
N ARG A 19 9.50 -1.80 5.16
CA ARG A 19 8.95 -1.89 6.54
C ARG A 19 7.66 -1.10 6.76
N PHE A 20 7.14 -0.45 5.73
CA PHE A 20 6.00 0.45 5.84
C PHE A 20 4.76 -0.19 5.22
N ASP A 21 3.64 -0.06 5.93
CA ASP A 21 2.34 -0.55 5.50
C ASP A 21 1.41 0.64 5.27
N TYR A 22 0.85 0.74 4.08
CA TYR A 22 -0.09 1.78 3.70
C TYR A 22 -1.43 1.17 3.28
N ALA A 23 -2.54 1.73 3.76
CA ALA A 23 -3.84 1.41 3.20
C ALA A 23 -4.04 2.24 1.92
N LEU A 24 -4.43 1.62 0.81
CA LEU A 24 -4.71 2.36 -0.43
C LEU A 24 -6.04 3.09 -0.32
N ASP A 25 -6.06 4.38 -0.67
CA ASP A 25 -7.30 5.14 -0.86
C ASP A 25 -7.77 4.97 -2.30
N LEU A 26 -8.60 3.96 -2.53
CA LEU A 26 -9.13 3.65 -3.86
C LEU A 26 -10.25 4.62 -4.29
N GLY A 27 -10.73 5.50 -3.40
CA GLY A 27 -11.73 6.52 -3.73
C GLY A 27 -12.93 6.01 -4.56
N ALA A 28 -13.55 6.92 -5.32
CA ALA A 28 -14.56 6.59 -6.34
C ALA A 28 -13.99 6.59 -7.77
N GLU A 29 -12.79 7.14 -7.96
CA GLU A 29 -12.27 7.47 -9.29
C GLU A 29 -11.16 6.55 -9.80
N LYS A 30 -10.48 5.81 -8.91
CA LYS A 30 -9.31 5.01 -9.29
C LYS A 30 -9.48 3.56 -8.88
N ASP A 31 -9.73 2.71 -9.88
CA ASP A 31 -9.78 1.28 -9.64
C ASP A 31 -8.43 0.73 -9.16
N SER A 32 -8.51 -0.23 -8.25
CA SER A 32 -7.36 -0.92 -7.69
C SER A 32 -6.44 -1.52 -8.74
N VAL A 33 -6.97 -2.08 -9.82
CA VAL A 33 -6.16 -2.74 -10.86
C VAL A 33 -5.28 -1.71 -11.56
N THR A 34 -5.84 -0.55 -11.90
CA THR A 34 -5.10 0.53 -12.56
C THR A 34 -3.98 1.07 -11.68
N LEU A 35 -4.27 1.33 -10.40
CA LEU A 35 -3.27 1.85 -9.47
C LEU A 35 -2.12 0.85 -9.26
N LEU A 36 -2.41 -0.44 -9.20
CA LEU A 36 -1.40 -1.48 -9.07
C LEU A 36 -0.52 -1.59 -10.33
N ALA A 37 -1.12 -1.51 -11.51
CA ALA A 37 -0.38 -1.51 -12.77
C ALA A 37 0.56 -0.30 -12.89
N GLU A 38 0.15 0.87 -12.39
CA GLU A 38 1.00 2.06 -12.32
C GLU A 38 2.18 1.86 -11.37
N ILE A 39 1.95 1.26 -10.18
CA ILE A 39 3.01 0.94 -9.22
C ILE A 39 4.00 -0.07 -9.82
N GLU A 40 3.50 -1.16 -10.41
CA GLU A 40 4.30 -2.17 -11.12
C GLU A 40 5.16 -1.54 -12.21
N THR A 41 4.57 -0.66 -13.03
CA THR A 41 5.27 0.05 -14.09
C THR A 41 6.35 0.97 -13.54
N ALA A 42 6.05 1.72 -12.48
CA ALA A 42 7.00 2.63 -11.85
C ALA A 42 8.19 1.88 -11.27
N VAL A 43 7.95 0.78 -10.55
CA VAL A 43 9.01 -0.09 -9.99
C VAL A 43 9.87 -0.68 -11.12
N SER A 44 9.25 -1.24 -12.15
CA SER A 44 9.97 -1.86 -13.28
C SER A 44 10.80 -0.86 -14.10
N SER A 45 10.28 0.36 -14.31
CA SER A 45 10.94 1.40 -15.11
C SER A 45 11.86 2.33 -14.30
N GLY A 46 11.87 2.21 -12.98
CA GLY A 46 12.55 3.16 -12.09
C GLY A 46 11.90 4.55 -12.05
N ALA A 47 10.64 4.68 -12.47
CA ALA A 47 9.92 5.95 -12.52
C ALA A 47 9.29 6.32 -11.17
N PHE A 48 8.85 7.57 -11.05
CA PHE A 48 8.07 8.04 -9.91
C PHE A 48 6.56 7.80 -10.11
N VAL A 49 5.87 7.43 -9.03
CA VAL A 49 4.41 7.32 -8.99
C VAL A 49 3.85 7.93 -7.70
N SER A 50 2.71 8.60 -7.81
CA SER A 50 1.93 9.08 -6.67
C SER A 50 0.80 8.11 -6.36
N VAL A 51 0.79 7.61 -5.13
CA VAL A 51 -0.16 6.62 -4.64
C VAL A 51 -1.05 7.26 -3.57
N PRO A 52 -2.36 7.36 -3.78
CA PRO A 52 -3.28 7.82 -2.74
C PRO A 52 -3.38 6.75 -1.65
N VAL A 53 -3.15 7.14 -0.40
CA VAL A 53 -3.14 6.26 0.77
C VAL A 53 -3.94 6.85 1.92
N LEU A 54 -4.29 6.02 2.90
CA LEU A 54 -4.89 6.43 4.16
C LEU A 54 -3.88 6.23 5.30
N ASP A 55 -3.85 7.18 6.23
CA ASP A 55 -3.14 7.00 7.51
C ASP A 55 -3.94 6.15 8.51
N ASP A 56 -3.39 5.96 9.71
CA ASP A 56 -4.01 5.20 10.80
C ASP A 56 -5.31 5.85 11.32
N HIS A 57 -5.55 7.12 11.00
CA HIS A 57 -6.77 7.86 11.34
C HIS A 57 -7.78 7.90 10.19
N GLY A 58 -7.48 7.27 9.04
CA GLY A 58 -8.31 7.30 7.85
C GLY A 58 -8.25 8.62 7.09
N CYS A 59 -7.25 9.48 7.36
CA CYS A 59 -7.01 10.70 6.60
C CYS A 59 -6.30 10.38 5.28
N ARG A 60 -6.74 11.05 4.20
CA ARG A 60 -6.16 10.90 2.87
C ARG A 60 -4.80 11.57 2.79
N LEU A 61 -3.82 10.82 2.32
CA LEU A 61 -2.46 11.25 2.05
C LEU A 61 -2.04 10.81 0.64
N THR A 62 -0.94 11.38 0.14
CA THR A 62 -0.30 10.95 -1.10
C THR A 62 1.11 10.45 -0.78
N LEU A 63 1.36 9.18 -1.11
CA LEU A 63 2.67 8.56 -1.04
C LEU A 63 3.38 8.75 -2.38
N TYR A 64 4.55 9.37 -2.37
CA TYR A 64 5.42 9.46 -3.55
C TYR A 64 6.42 8.31 -3.52
N LEU A 65 6.32 7.41 -4.49
CA LEU A 65 7.18 6.26 -4.64
C LEU A 65 8.17 6.50 -5.77
N ASN A 66 9.46 6.30 -5.47
CA ASN A 66 10.51 6.22 -6.48
C ASN A 66 10.77 4.76 -6.79
N GLY A 67 10.33 4.27 -7.95
CA GLY A 67 10.49 2.89 -8.35
C GLY A 67 11.93 2.40 -8.38
N ALA A 68 12.90 3.30 -8.63
CA ALA A 68 14.32 2.96 -8.65
C ALA A 68 14.91 2.67 -7.25
N LEU A 69 14.19 3.01 -6.18
CA LEU A 69 14.62 2.82 -4.79
C LEU A 69 13.82 1.74 -4.05
N ILE A 70 12.88 1.08 -4.73
CA ILE A 70 12.03 0.06 -4.12
C ILE A 70 12.65 -1.30 -4.39
N ASP A 71 13.31 -1.87 -3.37
CA ASP A 71 13.89 -3.21 -3.45
C ASP A 71 12.81 -4.30 -3.42
N SER A 72 11.74 -4.08 -2.65
CA SER A 72 10.63 -5.02 -2.52
C SER A 72 9.34 -4.28 -2.14
N TYR A 73 8.22 -4.79 -2.68
CA TYR A 73 6.89 -4.35 -2.29
C TYR A 73 5.91 -5.52 -2.40
N ALA A 74 4.78 -5.41 -1.71
CA ALA A 74 3.71 -6.38 -1.80
C ALA A 74 2.34 -5.73 -1.67
N VAL A 75 1.34 -6.40 -2.22
CA VAL A 75 -0.04 -5.91 -2.24
C VAL A 75 -0.94 -6.95 -1.60
N ASP A 76 -1.49 -6.63 -0.43
CA ASP A 76 -2.53 -7.43 0.20
C ASP A 76 -3.89 -6.95 -0.33
N LYS A 77 -4.49 -7.75 -1.22
CA LYS A 77 -5.82 -7.48 -1.80
C LYS A 77 -6.97 -7.80 -0.85
N GLY A 78 -6.69 -8.29 0.37
CA GLY A 78 -7.69 -8.78 1.32
C GLY A 78 -8.39 -10.06 0.87
N LEU A 79 -7.89 -10.72 -0.18
CA LEU A 79 -8.42 -11.95 -0.76
C LEU A 79 -7.66 -13.16 -0.21
N GLY A 80 -7.89 -13.50 1.06
CA GLY A 80 -7.37 -14.73 1.67
C GLY A 80 -6.49 -14.52 2.91
N PRO A 81 -5.97 -15.61 3.49
CA PRO A 81 -5.05 -15.53 4.63
C PRO A 81 -3.80 -14.77 4.22
N ARG A 82 -3.39 -13.80 5.06
CA ARG A 82 -2.23 -12.95 4.82
C ARG A 82 -0.99 -13.80 4.54
N PRO A 83 -0.20 -13.50 3.50
CA PRO A 83 1.13 -14.07 3.35
C PRO A 83 1.94 -13.73 4.59
N THR A 84 2.43 -14.75 5.32
CA THR A 84 3.20 -14.53 6.55
C THR A 84 4.68 -14.25 6.29
N GLU A 85 5.17 -14.41 5.06
CA GLU A 85 6.58 -14.25 4.70
C GLU A 85 6.75 -13.65 3.29
N PHE A 86 7.67 -12.71 3.16
CA PHE A 86 8.23 -12.26 1.88
C PHE A 86 9.69 -12.72 1.84
N SER A 87 10.03 -13.56 0.86
CA SER A 87 11.38 -14.07 0.60
C SER A 87 12.18 -13.15 -0.30
#